data_AF-A0A382YYV4-F1
#
_entry.id   AF-A0A382YYV4-F1
#
_cell.length_a   1.000
_cell.length_b   1.000
_cell.length_c   1.000
_cell.angle_alpha   90.00
_cell.angle_beta   90.00
_cell.angle_gamma   90.00
#
_symmetry.space_group_name_H-M   'P 1'
#
loop_
_entity.id
_entity.type
_entity.pdbx_description
1 polymer ?
#
loop_
_entity_poly.entity_id
_entity_poly.type
_entity_poly.pdbx_seq_one_letter_code
_entity_poly.pdbx_strand_id
1 'polypeptide(L)'
;MCENTKKRDEFYATFEKQRQEIENSGAEALIVVAAEHFANFFMNNMPAFCIGIGTSYEGPIENPEWLNIPRATVPGAPDLGVRITRQVMQSVDTAYAEEWKFDHGIMVPLSFLTPNYDLPVIPVNINCQGPPL
;
A
#
# COMPACT_ATOMS: atom_id res chain seq x y z
N MET A 1 5.94 -12.69 -22.84
CA MET A 1 4.63 -13.38 -22.69
C MET A 1 4.82 -14.51 -21.69
N CYS A 2 3.87 -14.77 -20.78
CA CYS A 2 4.03 -15.82 -19.76
C CYS A 2 3.90 -17.21 -20.41
N GLU A 3 4.90 -18.07 -20.22
CA GLU A 3 4.96 -19.41 -20.81
C GLU A 3 4.05 -20.41 -20.07
N ASN A 4 3.91 -20.27 -18.75
CA ASN A 4 3.08 -21.16 -17.93
C ASN A 4 1.74 -20.51 -17.60
N THR A 5 0.82 -20.52 -18.57
CA THR A 5 -0.50 -19.91 -18.44
C THR A 5 -1.33 -20.55 -17.33
N LYS A 6 -1.20 -21.86 -17.09
CA LYS A 6 -1.89 -22.55 -15.99
C LYS A 6 -1.50 -21.97 -14.62
N LYS A 7 -0.21 -21.78 -14.36
CA LYS A 7 0.27 -21.20 -13.08
C LYS A 7 -0.13 -19.73 -12.93
N ARG A 8 -0.10 -18.97 -14.02
CA ARG A 8 -0.60 -17.59 -14.05
C ARG A 8 -2.09 -17.54 -13.68
N ASP A 9 -2.90 -18.43 -14.23
CA ASP A 9 -4.34 -18.44 -13.97
C ASP A 9 -4.65 -18.90 -12.54
N GLU A 10 -3.89 -19.86 -11.99
CA GLU A 10 -3.95 -20.23 -10.56
C GLU A 10 -3.62 -19.05 -9.63
N PHE A 11 -2.62 -18.24 -10.02
CA PHE A 11 -2.23 -17.04 -9.29
C PHE A 11 -3.35 -15.98 -9.30
N TYR A 12 -3.92 -15.68 -10.47
CA TYR A 12 -5.05 -14.73 -10.56
C TYR A 12 -6.29 -15.21 -9.80
N ALA A 13 -6.61 -16.51 -9.86
CA ALA A 13 -7.71 -17.08 -9.09
C ALA A 13 -7.53 -16.92 -7.57
N THR A 14 -6.28 -16.96 -7.10
CA THR A 14 -5.98 -16.76 -5.67
C THR A 14 -6.21 -15.31 -5.25
N PHE A 15 -5.77 -14.34 -6.05
CA PHE A 15 -6.06 -12.93 -5.77
C PHE A 15 -7.54 -12.61 -5.82
N GLU A 16 -8.27 -13.18 -6.77
CA GLU A 16 -9.72 -13.03 -6.86
C GLU A 16 -10.42 -13.56 -5.60
N LYS A 17 -9.96 -14.69 -5.05
CA LYS A 17 -10.45 -15.19 -3.75
C LYS A 17 -10.15 -14.23 -2.61
N GLN A 18 -8.94 -13.66 -2.57
CA GLN A 18 -8.56 -12.69 -1.52
C GLN A 18 -9.37 -11.39 -1.61
N ARG A 19 -9.64 -10.90 -2.83
CA ARG A 19 -10.56 -9.77 -3.06
C ARG A 19 -11.93 -10.05 -2.46
N GLN A 20 -12.51 -11.22 -2.76
CA GLN A 20 -13.81 -11.63 -2.19
C GLN A 20 -13.75 -11.76 -0.67
N GLU A 21 -12.64 -12.23 -0.09
CA GLU A 21 -12.47 -12.32 1.36
C GLU A 21 -12.43 -10.92 2.01
N ILE A 22 -11.77 -9.95 1.39
CA ILE A 22 -11.78 -8.54 1.84
C ILE A 22 -13.20 -7.97 1.77
N GLU A 23 -13.91 -8.14 0.64
CA GLU A 23 -15.28 -7.66 0.48
C GLU A 23 -16.24 -8.30 1.49
N ASN A 24 -16.17 -9.63 1.65
CA ASN A 24 -17.03 -10.37 2.57
C ASN A 24 -16.72 -10.11 4.05
N SER A 25 -15.52 -9.63 4.38
CA SER A 25 -15.16 -9.28 5.75
C SER A 25 -15.91 -8.04 6.27
N GLY A 26 -16.45 -7.21 5.37
CA GLY A 26 -17.04 -5.93 5.73
C GLY A 26 -16.01 -4.90 6.16
N ALA A 27 -14.74 -5.05 5.77
CA ALA A 27 -13.69 -4.09 6.07
C ALA A 27 -14.02 -2.70 5.50
N GLU A 28 -13.87 -1.68 6.33
CA GLU A 28 -14.10 -0.27 5.95
C GLU A 28 -12.79 0.47 5.62
N ALA A 29 -11.65 -0.15 5.90
CA ALA A 29 -10.32 0.33 5.52
C ALA A 29 -9.33 -0.83 5.42
N LEU A 30 -8.29 -0.67 4.60
CA LEU A 30 -7.20 -1.62 4.42
C LEU A 30 -5.88 -1.02 4.90
N ILE A 31 -5.20 -1.68 5.83
CA ILE A 31 -3.83 -1.33 6.21
C ILE A 31 -2.88 -2.10 5.30
N VAL A 32 -2.09 -1.39 4.50
CA VAL A 32 -1.12 -2.00 3.58
C VAL A 32 0.28 -1.80 4.15
N VAL A 33 0.86 -2.87 4.70
CA VAL A 33 2.26 -2.87 5.14
C VAL A 33 3.13 -3.28 3.96
N ALA A 34 3.96 -2.35 3.49
CA ALA A 34 4.82 -2.56 2.34
C ALA A 34 6.19 -1.91 2.56
N ALA A 35 7.20 -2.46 1.89
CA ALA A 35 8.48 -1.79 1.73
C ALA A 35 8.34 -0.68 0.69
N GLU A 36 8.89 0.49 0.99
CA GLU A 36 8.98 1.63 0.07
C GLU A 36 10.24 1.51 -0.82
N HIS A 37 10.17 1.85 -2.10
CA HIS A 37 11.26 1.62 -3.06
C HIS A 37 11.98 2.92 -3.50
N PHE A 38 12.28 3.81 -2.56
CA PHE A 38 12.94 5.11 -2.80
C PHE A 38 12.15 6.07 -3.71
N ALA A 39 10.84 5.94 -3.75
CA ALA A 39 9.89 6.84 -4.37
C ALA A 39 9.51 8.03 -3.47
N ASN A 40 9.40 7.82 -2.15
CA ASN A 40 8.99 8.84 -1.17
C ASN A 40 10.02 9.03 -0.06
N PHE A 41 10.69 7.96 0.38
CA PHE A 41 11.69 8.01 1.45
C PHE A 41 13.07 7.68 0.89
N PHE A 42 14.06 8.50 1.24
CA PHE A 42 15.43 8.34 0.77
C PHE A 42 16.36 8.03 1.94
N MET A 43 17.59 7.57 1.67
CA MET A 43 18.52 7.13 2.73
C MET A 43 18.81 8.19 3.81
N ASN A 44 18.69 9.48 3.47
CA ASN A 44 18.85 10.58 4.42
C ASN A 44 17.61 10.86 5.29
N ASN A 45 16.48 10.19 5.04
CA ASN A 45 15.21 10.38 5.74
C ASN A 45 14.33 9.11 5.67
N MET A 46 14.94 7.92 5.80
CA MET A 46 14.24 6.64 5.76
C MET A 46 13.84 6.25 7.19
N PRO A 47 12.55 6.31 7.55
CA PRO A 47 12.09 5.86 8.87
C PRO A 47 12.04 4.34 8.94
N ALA A 48 12.32 3.76 10.11
CA ALA A 48 12.14 2.31 10.34
C ALA A 48 10.68 1.88 10.08
N PHE A 49 9.73 2.67 10.59
CA PHE A 49 8.30 2.55 10.32
C PHE A 49 7.70 3.92 10.02
N CYS A 50 6.81 4.00 9.03
CA CYS A 50 6.03 5.22 8.77
C CYS A 50 4.59 4.87 8.45
N ILE A 51 3.63 5.51 9.12
CA ILE A 51 2.19 5.32 8.89
C ILE A 51 1.64 6.53 8.13
N GLY A 52 0.96 6.30 7.02
CA GLY A 52 0.21 7.34 6.32
C GLY A 52 -1.07 7.74 7.07
N ILE A 53 -1.30 9.04 7.22
CA ILE A 53 -2.49 9.62 7.87
C ILE A 53 -3.23 10.63 6.98
N GLY A 54 -2.91 10.62 5.68
CA GLY A 54 -3.51 11.49 4.67
C GLY A 54 -4.97 11.15 4.34
N THR A 55 -5.65 12.08 3.68
CA THR A 55 -7.04 11.92 3.23
C THR A 55 -7.15 11.19 1.91
N SER A 56 -6.10 11.20 1.09
CA SER A 56 -5.99 10.47 -0.17
C SER A 56 -4.53 10.32 -0.59
N TYR A 57 -4.30 9.41 -1.53
CA TYR A 57 -2.98 9.08 -2.07
C TYR A 57 -3.06 8.92 -3.58
N GLU A 58 -2.01 9.32 -4.29
CA GLU A 58 -1.92 9.15 -5.74
C GLU A 58 -0.94 8.04 -6.10
N GLY A 59 -1.25 7.20 -7.08
CA GLY A 59 -0.32 6.21 -7.61
C GLY A 59 -0.77 5.65 -8.96
N PRO A 60 0.09 4.91 -9.67
CA PRO A 60 1.50 4.69 -9.34
C PRO A 60 2.35 5.94 -9.56
N ILE A 61 3.44 6.04 -8.80
CA ILE A 61 4.48 7.05 -9.03
C ILE A 61 5.27 6.75 -10.31
N GLU A 62 5.45 5.46 -10.63
CA GLU A 62 6.11 4.98 -11.84
C GLU A 62 5.31 5.32 -13.10
N ASN A 63 5.92 5.09 -14.27
CA ASN A 63 5.23 5.25 -15.54
C ASN A 63 4.04 4.24 -15.61
N PRO A 64 2.80 4.71 -15.79
CA PRO A 64 1.60 3.85 -15.85
C PRO A 64 1.58 2.84 -17.00
N GLU A 65 2.19 3.19 -18.14
CA GLU A 65 2.26 2.34 -19.33
C GLU A 65 3.23 1.17 -19.10
N TRP A 66 4.32 1.42 -18.38
CA TRP A 66 5.27 0.39 -17.99
C TRP A 66 4.70 -0.54 -16.92
N LEU A 67 4.08 0.01 -15.87
CA LEU A 67 3.48 -0.79 -14.81
C LEU A 67 2.18 -1.48 -15.26
N ASN A 68 1.57 -1.00 -16.34
CA ASN A 68 0.26 -1.41 -16.84
C ASN A 68 -0.85 -1.25 -15.78
N ILE A 69 -0.74 -0.18 -14.98
CA ILE A 69 -1.71 0.22 -13.96
C ILE A 69 -1.96 1.72 -14.15
N PRO A 70 -3.21 2.16 -14.42
CA PRO A 70 -3.52 3.57 -14.62
C PRO A 70 -3.29 4.37 -13.34
N ARG A 71 -3.06 5.69 -13.47
CA ARG A 71 -3.05 6.58 -12.32
C ARG A 71 -4.43 6.58 -11.66
N ALA A 72 -4.45 6.48 -10.35
CA ALA A 72 -5.64 6.50 -9.52
C ALA A 72 -5.39 7.35 -8.27
N THR A 73 -6.49 7.89 -7.74
CA THR A 73 -6.52 8.48 -6.40
C THR A 73 -7.20 7.47 -5.48
N VAL A 74 -6.49 7.03 -4.45
CA VAL A 74 -6.98 6.07 -3.44
C VAL A 74 -7.37 6.87 -2.20
N PRO A 75 -8.58 6.68 -1.63
CA PRO A 75 -8.96 7.36 -0.40
C PRO A 75 -8.08 6.90 0.77
N GLY A 76 -7.77 7.81 1.68
CA GLY A 76 -7.19 7.51 2.98
C GLY A 76 -8.25 7.42 4.07
N ALA A 77 -7.86 6.97 5.26
CA ALA A 77 -8.72 6.94 6.45
C ALA A 77 -8.08 7.77 7.59
N PRO A 78 -8.03 9.11 7.48
CA PRO A 78 -7.21 9.98 8.34
C PRO A 78 -7.54 9.82 9.83
N ASP A 79 -8.82 9.80 10.21
CA ASP A 79 -9.23 9.66 11.61
C ASP A 79 -8.78 8.32 12.21
N LEU A 80 -8.92 7.23 11.45
CA LEU A 80 -8.48 5.89 11.86
C LEU A 80 -6.95 5.81 11.89
N GLY A 81 -6.28 6.33 10.86
CA GLY A 81 -4.82 6.40 10.75
C GLY A 81 -4.20 7.14 11.93
N VAL A 82 -4.69 8.34 12.26
CA VAL A 82 -4.21 9.11 13.42
C VAL A 82 -4.40 8.35 14.73
N ARG A 83 -5.54 7.67 14.92
CA ARG A 83 -5.81 6.86 16.11
C ARG A 83 -4.84 5.69 16.22
N ILE A 84 -4.60 4.96 15.12
CA ILE A 84 -3.65 3.84 15.07
C ILE A 84 -2.24 4.34 15.38
N THR A 85 -1.79 5.39 14.69
CA THR A 85 -0.46 5.99 14.89
C THR A 85 -0.24 6.37 16.35
N ARG A 86 -1.20 7.07 16.99
CA ARG A 86 -1.09 7.43 18.41
C ARG A 86 -0.93 6.24 19.35
N GLN A 87 -1.59 5.11 19.04
CA GLN A 87 -1.48 3.88 19.84
C GLN A 87 -0.13 3.18 19.60
N VAL A 88 0.30 3.05 18.35
CA VAL A 88 1.59 2.44 17.99
C VAL A 88 2.76 3.20 18.63
N MET A 89 2.69 4.54 18.63
CA MET A 89 3.70 5.41 19.24
C MET A 89 3.88 5.22 20.75
N GLN A 90 2.98 4.49 21.44
CA GLN A 90 3.17 4.17 22.87
C GLN A 90 4.28 3.14 23.12
N SER A 91 4.64 2.35 22.10
CA SER A 91 5.61 1.26 22.23
C SER A 91 6.62 1.14 21.08
N VAL A 92 6.40 1.85 19.96
CA VAL A 92 7.27 1.80 18.77
C VAL A 92 7.55 3.21 18.29
N ASP A 93 8.82 3.55 18.11
CA ASP A 93 9.25 4.81 17.48
C ASP A 93 8.84 4.80 16.00
N THR A 94 7.71 5.45 15.70
CA THR A 94 7.05 5.43 14.39
C THR A 94 6.91 6.84 13.84
N ALA A 95 7.32 7.04 12.60
CA ALA A 95 7.05 8.27 11.85
C ALA A 95 5.62 8.26 11.29
N TYR A 96 5.13 9.43 10.85
CA TYR A 96 3.87 9.52 10.10
C TYR A 96 4.02 10.48 8.91
N ALA A 97 3.18 10.29 7.89
CA ALA A 97 3.15 11.12 6.69
C ALA A 97 1.71 11.48 6.30
N GLU A 98 1.45 12.76 6.03
CA GLU A 98 0.16 13.24 5.50
C GLU A 98 0.08 13.16 3.98
N GLU A 99 1.22 13.09 3.30
CA GLU A 99 1.34 13.00 1.84
C GLU A 99 2.16 11.75 1.47
N TRP A 100 1.67 10.99 0.49
CA TRP A 100 2.35 9.81 -0.03
C TRP A 100 1.92 9.53 -1.47
N LYS A 101 2.89 9.23 -2.34
CA LYS A 101 2.63 8.68 -3.68
C LYS A 101 2.86 7.17 -3.69
N PHE A 102 1.85 6.38 -3.99
CA PHE A 102 1.97 4.93 -4.01
C PHE A 102 2.87 4.47 -5.16
N ASP A 103 3.86 3.65 -4.83
CA ASP A 103 4.71 2.96 -5.79
C ASP A 103 4.11 1.58 -6.14
N HIS A 104 4.82 0.80 -6.95
CA HIS A 104 4.41 -0.55 -7.31
C HIS A 104 4.21 -1.48 -6.10
N GLY A 105 4.90 -1.25 -4.97
CA GLY A 105 4.77 -2.05 -3.76
C GLY A 105 3.37 -2.00 -3.16
N ILE A 106 2.64 -0.90 -3.39
CA ILE A 106 1.25 -0.73 -2.97
C ILE A 106 0.30 -0.86 -4.17
N MET A 107 0.61 -0.25 -5.32
CA MET A 107 -0.34 -0.22 -6.45
C MET A 107 -0.57 -1.59 -7.10
N VAL A 108 0.46 -2.43 -7.19
CA VAL A 108 0.30 -3.79 -7.77
C VAL A 108 -0.70 -4.62 -6.96
N PRO A 109 -0.54 -4.82 -5.63
CA PRO A 109 -1.53 -5.58 -4.87
C PRO A 109 -2.92 -4.94 -4.87
N LEU A 110 -3.02 -3.61 -4.75
CA LEU A 110 -4.33 -2.93 -4.81
C LEU A 110 -5.04 -3.15 -6.15
N SER A 111 -4.31 -3.19 -7.27
CA SER A 111 -4.90 -3.45 -8.60
C SER A 111 -5.56 -4.83 -8.73
N PHE A 112 -5.21 -5.79 -7.88
CA PHE A 112 -5.85 -7.10 -7.80
C PHE A 112 -6.91 -7.18 -6.70
N LEU A 113 -6.60 -6.62 -5.52
CA LEU A 113 -7.38 -6.80 -4.29
C LEU A 113 -8.51 -5.79 -4.13
N THR A 114 -8.37 -4.59 -4.67
CA THR A 114 -9.34 -3.50 -4.59
C THR A 114 -9.30 -2.65 -5.88
N PRO A 115 -9.60 -3.25 -7.06
CA PRO A 115 -9.34 -2.64 -8.36
C PRO A 115 -10.14 -1.35 -8.65
N ASN A 116 -11.20 -1.08 -7.87
CA ASN A 116 -11.98 0.14 -7.97
C ASN A 116 -11.35 1.32 -7.23
N TYR A 117 -10.34 1.07 -6.38
CA TYR A 117 -9.67 2.07 -5.55
C TYR A 117 -10.64 2.90 -4.67
N ASP A 118 -11.71 2.27 -4.20
CA ASP A 118 -12.79 2.88 -3.40
C ASP A 118 -12.72 2.53 -1.90
N LEU A 119 -11.98 1.47 -1.53
CA LEU A 119 -11.69 1.12 -0.14
C LEU A 119 -10.57 2.03 0.42
N PRO A 120 -10.81 2.76 1.53
CA PRO A 120 -9.78 3.57 2.17
C PRO A 120 -8.52 2.77 2.55
N VAL A 121 -7.34 3.31 2.25
CA VAL A 121 -6.05 2.68 2.54
C VAL A 121 -5.29 3.48 3.61
N ILE A 122 -4.68 2.76 4.55
CA ILE A 122 -3.67 3.29 5.48
C ILE A 122 -2.34 2.64 5.11
N PRO A 123 -1.44 3.33 4.40
CA PRO A 123 -0.15 2.77 4.01
C PRO A 123 0.78 2.74 5.22
N VAL A 124 1.59 1.69 5.34
CA VAL A 124 2.62 1.55 6.37
C VAL A 124 3.92 1.12 5.72
N ASN A 125 4.93 1.98 5.75
CA ASN A 125 6.29 1.63 5.36
C ASN A 125 6.94 0.83 6.47
N ILE A 126 7.61 -0.25 6.11
CA ILE A 126 8.62 -0.93 6.91
C ILE A 126 9.95 -0.85 6.17
N ASN A 127 10.97 -0.24 6.77
CA ASN A 127 12.29 -0.15 6.17
C ASN A 127 12.85 -1.56 5.96
N CYS A 128 13.11 -1.90 4.70
CA CYS A 128 13.78 -3.13 4.31
C CYS A 128 15.00 -2.86 3.41
N GLN A 129 15.36 -1.59 3.18
CA GLN A 129 16.39 -1.20 2.21
C GLN A 129 17.66 -0.62 2.86
N GLY A 130 17.50 0.20 3.89
CA GLY A 130 18.61 0.96 4.48
C GLY A 130 19.04 0.39 5.84
N PRO A 131 20.17 -0.35 5.94
CA PRO A 131 20.65 -0.83 7.23
C PRO A 131 21.17 0.33 8.12
N PRO A 132 21.18 0.17 9.46
CA PRO A 132 20.62 -0.95 10.22
C PRO A 132 19.08 -0.97 10.19
N LEU A 133 18.51 -2.17 10.30
CA LEU A 133 17.05 -2.41 10.35
C LEU A 133 16.62 -2.78 11.78
#